data_AF-A0AAF0E355-F1
#
_entry.id   AF-A0AAF0E355-F1
#
_cell.length_a   1.000
_cell.length_b   1.000
_cell.length_c   1.000
_cell.angle_alpha   90.00
_cell.angle_beta   90.00
_cell.angle_gamma   90.00
#
_symmetry.space_group_name_H-M   'P 1'
#
loop_
_entity.id
_entity.type
_entity.pdbx_description
1 polymer ?
#
loop_
_entity_poly.entity_id
_entity_poly.type
_entity_poly.pdbx_seq_one_letter_code
_entity_poly.pdbx_strand_id
1 'polypeptide(L)'
;MSAFSPVQQRRATALYRSLLRTTRALFAEDERAVRAAYDETRRRFLEARAETDPEKIDEGLTMGEQVVALFRHNVVQGIAGSEDPHKYQLRFTKDTELGSNDTIRRSRRAPSFDEIQRTKRTPCAGAGLHTRAAPMQARAYATRAGPADATPLPRPVAQFPQRVILADGSSIQLTTTSPRHLVRLTRDFTNNPLWNPTMGHRTEMDTEDDTGRLGRFRRRFADEGVAAAEQAENAVSFDESDLAWMSGGREAREGTPITTKKAKGKGRK
;
A
#
# COMPACT_ATOMS: atom_id res chain seq x y z
N MET A 1 -15.60 28.00 -44.52
CA MET A 1 -15.30 26.62 -44.96
C MET A 1 -14.97 25.81 -43.70
N SER A 2 -15.52 24.60 -43.57
CA SER A 2 -15.28 23.75 -42.39
C SER A 2 -13.82 23.30 -42.35
N ALA A 3 -13.14 23.50 -41.21
CA ALA A 3 -11.79 22.98 -40.97
C ALA A 3 -11.74 21.44 -40.92
N PHE A 4 -12.87 20.77 -40.62
CA PHE A 4 -12.96 19.31 -40.50
C PHE A 4 -13.16 18.62 -41.85
N SER A 5 -12.47 17.50 -42.06
CA SER A 5 -12.74 16.59 -43.17
C SER A 5 -14.11 15.88 -42.99
N PRO A 6 -14.79 15.47 -44.07
CA PRO A 6 -16.10 14.83 -43.97
C PRO A 6 -16.04 13.50 -43.20
N VAL A 7 -14.91 12.80 -43.24
CA VAL A 7 -14.68 11.56 -42.47
C VAL A 7 -14.57 11.87 -40.98
N GLN A 8 -13.77 12.88 -40.62
CA GLN A 8 -13.63 13.34 -39.23
C GLN A 8 -14.96 13.83 -38.65
N GLN A 9 -15.78 14.53 -39.42
CA GLN A 9 -17.12 14.95 -38.98
C GLN A 9 -18.03 13.77 -38.65
N ARG A 10 -18.05 12.74 -39.52
CA ARG A 10 -18.84 11.51 -39.28
C ARG A 10 -18.34 10.79 -38.03
N ARG A 11 -17.02 10.67 -37.86
CA ARG A 11 -16.41 10.06 -36.67
C ARG A 11 -16.74 10.84 -35.39
N ALA A 12 -16.60 12.17 -35.41
CA ALA A 12 -16.92 13.04 -34.27
C ALA A 12 -18.39 12.96 -33.85
N THR A 13 -19.31 12.97 -34.82
CA THR A 13 -20.76 12.85 -34.53
C THR A 13 -21.14 11.46 -34.01
N ALA A 14 -20.49 10.40 -34.50
CA ALA A 14 -20.67 9.05 -33.96
C ALA A 14 -20.14 8.94 -32.53
N LEU A 15 -18.96 9.50 -32.26
CA LEU A 15 -18.32 9.53 -30.95
C LEU A 15 -19.14 10.33 -29.92
N TYR A 16 -19.64 11.50 -30.31
CA TYR A 16 -20.50 12.31 -29.44
C TYR A 16 -21.76 11.53 -29.01
N ARG A 17 -22.41 10.84 -29.96
CA ARG A 17 -23.58 10.00 -29.67
C ARG A 17 -23.21 8.78 -28.83
N SER A 18 -22.05 8.16 -29.06
CA SER A 18 -21.63 7.00 -28.27
C SER A 18 -21.37 7.39 -26.83
N LEU A 19 -20.66 8.49 -26.56
CA LEU A 19 -20.45 9.06 -25.22
C LEU A 19 -21.75 9.35 -24.48
N LEU A 20 -22.71 10.00 -25.14
CA LEU A 20 -24.00 10.32 -24.50
C LEU A 20 -24.83 9.05 -24.20
N ARG A 21 -24.74 8.02 -25.05
CA ARG A 21 -25.41 6.74 -24.79
C ARG A 21 -24.73 5.97 -23.66
N THR A 22 -23.40 5.93 -23.62
CA THR A 22 -22.67 5.21 -22.56
C THR A 22 -22.82 5.89 -21.21
N THR A 23 -22.72 7.22 -21.14
CA THR A 23 -22.93 7.98 -19.89
C THR A 23 -24.34 7.81 -19.36
N ARG A 24 -25.37 7.88 -20.21
CA ARG A 24 -26.76 7.61 -19.81
C ARG A 24 -26.96 6.18 -19.30
N ALA A 25 -26.28 5.19 -19.89
CA ALA A 25 -26.35 3.81 -19.43
C ALA A 25 -25.58 3.58 -18.11
N LEU A 26 -24.42 4.22 -17.95
CA LEU A 26 -23.55 4.12 -16.79
C LEU A 26 -24.17 4.76 -15.54
N PHE A 27 -24.73 5.97 -15.68
CA PHE A 27 -25.33 6.74 -14.61
C PHE A 27 -26.87 6.63 -14.62
N ALA A 28 -27.38 5.42 -14.84
CA ALA A 28 -28.81 5.19 -14.82
C ALA A 28 -29.40 5.61 -13.45
N GLU A 29 -30.53 6.32 -13.47
CA GLU A 29 -31.22 6.89 -12.30
C GLU A 29 -30.50 8.05 -11.58
N ASP A 30 -29.29 8.44 -12.00
CA ASP A 30 -28.59 9.63 -11.49
C ASP A 30 -28.62 10.77 -12.52
N GLU A 31 -29.75 11.46 -12.55
CA GLU A 31 -29.98 12.59 -13.46
C GLU A 31 -28.98 13.74 -13.27
N ARG A 32 -28.43 13.91 -12.07
CA ARG A 32 -27.44 14.96 -11.80
C ARG A 32 -26.11 14.63 -12.46
N ALA A 33 -25.63 13.39 -12.28
CA ALA A 33 -24.42 12.92 -12.95
C ALA A 33 -24.58 12.91 -14.48
N VAL A 34 -25.73 12.47 -15.00
CA VAL A 34 -26.00 12.47 -16.44
C VAL A 34 -25.95 13.88 -17.03
N ARG A 35 -26.57 14.87 -16.37
CA ARG A 35 -26.53 16.28 -16.81
C ARG A 35 -25.12 16.86 -16.76
N ALA A 36 -24.39 16.64 -15.67
CA ALA A 36 -23.00 17.11 -15.55
C ALA A 36 -22.12 16.52 -16.65
N ALA A 37 -22.22 15.20 -16.90
CA ALA A 37 -21.50 14.54 -17.98
C ALA A 37 -21.89 15.08 -19.36
N TYR A 38 -23.17 15.38 -19.59
CA TYR A 38 -23.64 16.03 -20.81
C TYR A 38 -23.01 17.42 -20.99
N ASP A 39 -23.01 18.25 -19.95
CA ASP A 39 -22.45 19.60 -20.01
C ASP A 39 -20.94 19.56 -20.25
N GLU A 40 -20.22 18.63 -19.61
CA GLU A 40 -18.79 18.44 -19.84
C GLU A 40 -18.47 17.96 -21.25
N THR A 41 -19.17 16.92 -21.74
CA THR A 41 -18.97 16.43 -23.12
C THR A 41 -19.24 17.55 -24.12
N ARG A 42 -20.33 18.29 -23.95
CA ARG A 42 -20.64 19.45 -24.80
C ARG A 42 -19.54 20.50 -24.72
N ARG A 43 -19.07 20.85 -23.52
CA ARG A 43 -18.00 21.83 -23.32
C ARG A 43 -16.71 21.42 -24.04
N ARG A 44 -16.27 20.16 -23.87
CA ARG A 44 -15.05 19.64 -24.51
C ARG A 44 -15.14 19.64 -26.02
N PHE A 45 -16.27 19.26 -26.60
CA PHE A 45 -16.46 19.31 -28.05
C PHE A 45 -16.52 20.74 -28.59
N LEU A 46 -17.02 21.70 -27.81
CA LEU A 46 -16.99 23.12 -28.17
C LEU A 46 -15.57 23.69 -28.08
N GLU A 47 -14.77 23.30 -27.08
CA GLU A 47 -13.34 23.64 -26.98
C GLU A 47 -12.59 23.07 -28.20
N ALA A 48 -12.78 21.79 -28.52
CA ALA A 48 -12.14 21.12 -29.65
C ALA A 48 -12.58 21.63 -31.02
N ARG A 49 -13.75 22.28 -31.11
CA ARG A 49 -14.23 22.89 -32.37
C ARG A 49 -13.31 24.03 -32.85
N ALA A 50 -12.59 24.68 -31.94
CA ALA A 50 -11.66 25.76 -32.29
C ALA A 50 -10.33 25.26 -32.87
N GLU A 51 -9.99 23.98 -32.68
CA GLU A 51 -8.74 23.41 -33.18
C GLU A 51 -8.78 23.25 -34.70
N THR A 52 -7.68 23.57 -35.38
CA THR A 52 -7.58 23.55 -36.85
C THR A 52 -6.62 22.47 -37.36
N ASP A 53 -5.71 21.96 -36.52
CA ASP A 53 -4.70 20.98 -36.92
C ASP A 53 -5.30 19.58 -37.09
N PRO A 54 -5.09 18.91 -38.25
CA PRO A 54 -5.75 17.64 -38.55
C PRO A 54 -5.30 16.48 -37.66
N GLU A 55 -4.01 16.41 -37.32
CA GLU A 55 -3.46 15.33 -36.49
C GLU A 55 -4.00 15.40 -35.06
N LYS A 56 -4.02 16.60 -34.46
CA LYS A 56 -4.59 16.82 -33.13
C LYS A 56 -6.08 16.51 -33.07
N ILE A 57 -6.82 16.79 -34.15
CA ILE A 57 -8.23 16.40 -34.24
C ILE A 57 -8.36 14.87 -34.17
N ASP A 58 -7.54 14.14 -34.92
CA ASP A 58 -7.58 12.67 -34.92
C ASP A 58 -7.12 12.07 -33.57
N GLU A 59 -6.14 12.70 -32.91
CA GLU A 59 -5.75 12.37 -31.54
C GLU A 59 -6.90 12.62 -30.55
N GLY A 60 -7.60 13.75 -30.65
CA GLY A 60 -8.77 14.04 -29.82
C GLY A 60 -9.91 13.03 -30.03
N LEU A 61 -10.11 12.57 -31.28
CA LEU A 61 -11.09 11.54 -31.58
C LEU A 61 -10.68 10.16 -31.05
N THR A 62 -9.42 9.77 -31.15
CA THR A 62 -8.93 8.51 -30.56
C THR A 62 -9.02 8.55 -29.04
N MET A 63 -8.67 9.68 -28.40
CA MET A 63 -8.85 9.87 -26.96
C MET A 63 -10.32 9.72 -26.55
N GLY A 64 -11.25 10.32 -27.31
CA GLY A 64 -12.68 10.16 -27.05
C GLY A 64 -13.17 8.71 -27.12
N GLU A 65 -12.65 7.92 -28.07
CA GLU A 65 -12.94 6.47 -28.16
C GLU A 65 -12.39 5.70 -26.96
N GLN A 66 -11.20 6.06 -26.47
CA GLN A 66 -10.62 5.49 -25.25
C GLN A 66 -11.45 5.84 -24.01
N VAL A 67 -11.97 7.06 -23.91
CA VAL A 67 -12.87 7.45 -22.81
C VAL A 67 -14.16 6.63 -22.84
N VAL A 68 -14.73 6.36 -24.02
CA VAL A 68 -15.88 5.46 -24.16
C VAL A 68 -15.53 4.05 -23.66
N ALA A 69 -14.37 3.52 -24.04
CA ALA A 69 -13.91 2.22 -23.56
C ALA A 69 -13.73 2.23 -22.04
N LEU A 70 -13.12 3.27 -21.48
CA LEU A 70 -12.94 3.42 -20.03
C LEU A 70 -14.28 3.44 -19.29
N PHE A 71 -15.29 4.16 -19.78
CA PHE A 71 -16.61 4.18 -19.16
C PHE A 71 -17.33 2.83 -19.19
N ARG A 72 -17.13 2.01 -20.23
CA ARG A 72 -17.77 0.69 -20.32
C ARG A 72 -17.10 -0.34 -19.43
N HIS A 73 -15.77 -0.35 -19.40
CA HIS A 73 -15.01 -1.44 -18.81
C HIS A 73 -14.57 -1.15 -17.37
N ASN A 74 -14.24 0.11 -17.05
CA ASN A 74 -13.55 0.43 -15.79
C ASN A 74 -14.41 1.18 -14.77
N VAL A 75 -15.45 1.89 -15.21
CA VAL A 75 -16.26 2.74 -14.33
C VAL A 75 -17.56 2.03 -13.94
N VAL A 76 -17.91 2.12 -12.65
CA VAL A 76 -19.11 1.51 -12.06
C VAL A 76 -19.77 2.52 -11.13
N GLN A 77 -21.09 2.58 -11.14
CA GLN A 77 -21.86 3.44 -10.24
C GLN A 77 -22.09 2.75 -8.88
N GLY A 78 -21.88 3.47 -7.79
CA GLY A 78 -22.29 3.06 -6.44
C GLY A 78 -23.62 3.69 -6.07
N ILE A 79 -24.62 2.88 -5.75
CA ILE A 79 -25.93 3.31 -5.25
C ILE A 79 -25.97 3.10 -3.75
N ALA A 80 -26.32 4.13 -2.99
CA ALA A 80 -26.56 3.99 -1.56
C ALA A 80 -27.77 3.06 -1.33
N GLY A 81 -27.63 2.07 -0.44
CA GLY A 81 -28.69 1.16 -0.07
C GLY A 81 -29.83 1.91 0.62
N SER A 82 -31.08 1.48 0.40
CA SER A 82 -32.26 2.14 0.96
C SER A 82 -32.32 2.15 2.49
N GLU A 83 -31.71 1.16 3.14
CA GLU A 83 -31.76 0.99 4.61
C GLU A 83 -30.60 1.71 5.32
N ASP A 84 -29.39 1.62 4.76
CA ASP A 84 -28.17 2.18 5.35
C ASP A 84 -27.47 3.16 4.38
N PRO A 85 -27.35 4.46 4.69
CA PRO A 85 -26.68 5.44 3.83
C PRO A 85 -25.16 5.19 3.69
N HIS A 86 -24.60 4.31 4.52
CA HIS A 86 -23.19 3.94 4.50
C HIS A 86 -22.90 2.65 3.70
N LYS A 87 -23.94 1.93 3.25
CA LYS A 87 -23.80 0.71 2.45
C LYS A 87 -24.06 1.04 0.99
N TYR A 88 -23.09 0.78 0.13
CA TYR A 88 -23.21 1.07 -1.31
C TYR A 88 -23.24 -0.24 -2.10
N GLN A 89 -24.22 -0.35 -3.00
CA GLN A 89 -24.30 -1.43 -3.99
C GLN A 89 -23.71 -0.93 -5.30
N LEU A 90 -22.73 -1.69 -5.83
CA LEU A 90 -22.10 -1.39 -7.11
C LEU A 90 -22.91 -1.96 -8.27
N ARG A 91 -23.19 -1.15 -9.29
CA ARG A 91 -23.90 -1.54 -10.52
C ARG A 91 -22.94 -1.97 -11.63
N PHE A 92 -22.64 -3.25 -11.71
CA PHE A 92 -21.83 -3.79 -12.80
C PHE A 92 -22.61 -3.87 -14.11
N THR A 93 -21.95 -3.54 -15.22
CA THR A 93 -22.49 -3.77 -16.56
C THR A 93 -21.85 -5.04 -17.16
N LYS A 94 -22.43 -5.57 -18.24
CA LYS A 94 -21.94 -6.79 -18.91
C LYS A 94 -20.51 -6.64 -19.44
N ASP A 95 -20.16 -5.41 -19.80
CA ASP A 95 -18.88 -5.08 -20.43
C ASP A 95 -17.84 -4.62 -19.39
N THR A 96 -18.18 -4.59 -18.09
CA THR A 96 -17.24 -4.19 -17.05
C THR A 96 -16.16 -5.25 -16.88
N GLU A 97 -14.90 -4.86 -17.03
CA GLU A 97 -13.76 -5.73 -16.81
C GLU A 97 -13.54 -5.89 -15.30
N LEU A 98 -13.82 -7.09 -14.79
CA LEU A 98 -13.39 -7.46 -13.45
C LEU A 98 -11.91 -7.84 -13.55
N GLY A 99 -11.03 -6.88 -13.28
CA GLY A 99 -9.59 -7.12 -13.25
C GLY A 99 -9.26 -8.30 -12.33
N SER A 100 -8.62 -9.34 -12.85
CA SER A 100 -8.14 -10.43 -12.00
C SER A 100 -6.97 -9.88 -11.19
N ASN A 101 -7.22 -9.61 -9.90
CA ASN A 101 -6.24 -9.06 -8.95
C ASN A 101 -5.11 -10.06 -8.60
N ASP A 102 -4.75 -10.93 -9.53
CA ASP A 102 -3.78 -12.01 -9.35
C ASP A 102 -2.35 -11.46 -9.22
N THR A 103 -2.06 -10.31 -9.81
CA THR A 103 -0.76 -9.63 -9.71
C THR A 103 -0.47 -9.10 -8.31
N ILE A 104 -1.49 -8.73 -7.53
CA ILE A 104 -1.34 -8.30 -6.13
C ILE A 104 -0.90 -9.47 -5.24
N ARG A 105 -1.32 -10.69 -5.60
CA ARG A 105 -0.94 -11.92 -4.88
C ARG A 105 0.47 -12.39 -5.22
N ARG A 106 1.05 -11.92 -6.33
CA ARG A 106 2.45 -12.23 -6.65
C ARG A 106 3.33 -11.48 -5.65
N SER A 107 3.95 -12.22 -4.74
CA SER A 107 5.00 -11.67 -3.88
C SER A 107 6.06 -11.01 -4.77
N ARG A 108 6.40 -9.75 -4.50
CA ARG A 108 7.46 -9.05 -5.22
C ARG A 108 8.73 -9.93 -5.20
N ARG A 109 9.30 -10.20 -6.38
CA ARG A 109 10.58 -10.90 -6.48
C ARG A 109 11.64 -10.13 -5.68
N ALA A 110 12.55 -10.83 -5.02
CA ALA A 110 13.73 -10.19 -4.44
C ALA A 110 14.40 -9.31 -5.52
N PRO A 111 14.66 -8.03 -5.23
CA PRO A 111 15.22 -7.11 -6.21
C PRO A 111 16.56 -7.65 -6.71
N SER A 112 16.82 -7.49 -8.01
CA SER A 112 18.08 -7.94 -8.60
C SER A 112 19.24 -7.09 -8.07
N PHE A 113 20.46 -7.62 -8.16
CA PHE A 113 21.65 -6.87 -7.76
C PHE A 113 21.77 -5.52 -8.50
N ASP A 114 21.42 -5.49 -9.79
CA ASP A 114 21.39 -4.27 -10.60
C ASP A 114 20.33 -3.26 -10.14
N GLU A 115 19.15 -3.76 -9.73
CA GLU A 115 18.07 -2.94 -9.19
C GLU A 115 18.47 -2.35 -7.83
N ILE A 116 19.07 -3.16 -6.96
CA ILE A 116 19.65 -2.73 -5.67
C ILE A 116 20.76 -1.70 -5.89
N GLN A 117 21.61 -1.88 -6.89
CA GLN A 117 22.67 -0.92 -7.22
C GLN A 117 22.10 0.40 -7.76
N ARG A 118 21.02 0.38 -8.54
CA ARG A 118 20.30 1.59 -8.97
C ARG A 118 19.66 2.32 -7.79
N THR A 119 19.05 1.60 -6.86
CA THR A 119 18.41 2.22 -5.68
C THR A 119 19.43 2.71 -4.65
N LYS A 120 20.59 2.05 -4.51
CA LYS A 120 21.69 2.48 -3.63
C LYS A 120 22.40 3.74 -4.12
N ARG A 121 22.19 4.16 -5.38
CA ARG A 121 22.77 5.38 -5.94
C ARG A 121 21.94 6.64 -5.70
N THR A 122 20.81 6.53 -5.01
CA THR A 122 20.13 7.71 -4.46
C THR A 122 20.37 7.71 -2.95
N PRO A 123 21.39 8.44 -2.46
CA PRO A 123 21.41 8.76 -1.05
C PRO A 123 20.12 9.51 -0.75
N CYS A 124 19.48 9.14 0.34
CA CYS A 124 18.68 10.06 1.12
C CYS A 124 19.56 11.24 1.55
N ALA A 125 19.90 12.12 0.62
CA ALA A 125 20.18 13.50 0.94
C ALA A 125 18.82 14.11 1.24
N GLY A 126 18.57 14.37 2.51
CA GLY A 126 17.55 15.33 2.90
C GLY A 126 17.75 16.58 2.04
N ALA A 127 16.66 17.12 1.52
CA ALA A 127 16.65 18.47 0.96
C ALA A 127 16.92 19.45 2.12
N GLY A 128 18.18 19.49 2.55
CA GLY A 128 18.74 20.54 3.37
C GLY A 128 18.81 21.78 2.49
N LEU A 129 18.04 22.76 2.92
CA LEU A 129 18.14 24.18 2.57
C LEU A 129 19.57 24.56 2.15
N HIS A 130 19.80 24.78 0.86
CA HIS A 130 20.92 25.61 0.44
C HIS A 130 20.48 27.07 0.56
N THR A 131 20.68 27.63 1.76
CA THR A 131 20.73 29.09 1.92
C THR A 131 21.97 29.61 1.21
N ARG A 132 21.82 29.94 -0.08
CA ARG A 132 22.71 30.90 -0.72
C ARG A 132 22.33 32.28 -0.21
N ALA A 133 23.08 32.76 0.78
CA ALA A 133 23.07 34.17 1.15
C ALA A 133 23.69 34.99 0.01
N ALA A 134 22.85 35.62 -0.80
CA ALA A 134 23.24 36.76 -1.64
C ALA A 134 22.76 38.03 -0.93
N PRO A 135 23.61 39.06 -0.73
CA PRO A 135 23.18 40.31 -0.13
C PRO A 135 22.51 41.14 -1.22
N MET A 136 21.19 41.10 -1.29
CA MET A 136 20.44 42.00 -2.16
C MET A 136 19.63 42.97 -1.31
N GLN A 137 20.00 44.23 -1.46
CA GLN A 137 19.46 45.39 -0.77
C GLN A 137 17.94 45.44 -0.86
N ALA A 138 17.32 45.74 0.28
CA ALA A 138 15.88 45.88 0.42
C ALA A 138 15.36 46.97 -0.54
N ARG A 139 14.50 46.56 -1.47
CA ARG A 139 13.57 47.47 -2.12
C ARG A 139 12.17 46.94 -1.90
N ALA A 140 11.49 47.58 -0.96
CA ALA A 140 10.11 47.29 -0.61
C ALA A 140 9.19 47.70 -1.75
N TYR A 141 8.49 46.73 -2.33
CA TYR A 141 7.28 46.98 -3.11
C TYR A 141 6.17 46.20 -2.44
N ALA A 142 5.31 46.91 -1.72
CA ALA A 142 4.07 46.36 -1.22
C ALA A 142 3.14 46.13 -2.43
N THR A 143 2.97 44.88 -2.85
CA THR A 143 1.83 44.47 -3.66
C THR A 143 0.88 43.67 -2.76
N ARG A 144 -0.34 44.20 -2.58
CA ARG A 144 -1.44 43.51 -1.93
C ARG A 144 -1.72 42.20 -2.68
N ALA A 145 -1.41 41.07 -2.06
CA ALA A 145 -1.91 39.78 -2.50
C ALA A 145 -3.37 39.62 -2.05
N GLY A 146 -4.26 39.30 -2.99
CA GLY A 146 -5.64 38.90 -2.67
C GLY A 146 -5.69 37.59 -1.87
N PRO A 147 -6.84 37.21 -1.31
CA PRO A 147 -6.95 36.00 -0.50
C PRO A 147 -6.72 34.78 -1.39
N ALA A 148 -5.57 34.14 -1.23
CA ALA A 148 -5.31 32.82 -1.80
C ALA A 148 -6.26 31.82 -1.14
N ASP A 149 -6.88 30.95 -1.95
CA ASP A 149 -7.54 29.72 -1.48
C ASP A 149 -6.54 28.94 -0.61
N ALA A 150 -6.66 29.11 0.70
CA ALA A 150 -5.82 28.45 1.68
C ALA A 150 -6.27 26.98 1.74
N THR A 151 -5.65 26.12 0.93
CA THR A 151 -5.71 24.69 1.18
C THR A 151 -5.24 24.47 2.62
N PRO A 152 -6.07 23.90 3.51
CA PRO A 152 -5.67 23.72 4.89
C PRO A 152 -4.44 22.82 4.90
N LEU A 153 -3.36 23.29 5.51
CA LEU A 153 -2.15 22.50 5.69
C LEU A 153 -2.53 21.17 6.33
N PRO A 154 -1.91 20.05 5.91
CA PRO A 154 -2.19 18.77 6.53
C PRO A 154 -1.91 18.88 8.03
N ARG A 155 -2.86 18.39 8.84
CA ARG A 155 -2.68 18.35 10.30
C ARG A 155 -1.35 17.66 10.65
N PRO A 156 -0.57 18.19 11.60
CA PRO A 156 0.68 17.55 12.00
C PRO A 156 0.40 16.14 12.53
N VAL A 157 1.37 15.25 12.37
CA VAL A 157 1.28 13.89 12.92
C VAL A 157 1.22 14.00 14.45
N ALA A 158 0.31 13.27 15.08
CA ALA A 158 0.18 13.25 16.53
C ALA A 158 1.51 12.79 17.17
N GLN A 159 1.97 13.55 18.15
CA GLN A 159 3.15 13.23 18.93
C GLN A 159 2.73 12.97 20.38
N PHE A 160 3.28 11.92 20.98
CA PHE A 160 2.97 11.47 22.33
C PHE A 160 4.24 11.52 23.19
N PRO A 161 4.16 12.00 24.44
CA PRO A 161 5.28 11.94 25.37
C PRO A 161 5.49 10.49 25.81
N GLN A 162 6.71 10.00 25.62
CA GLN A 162 7.10 8.63 25.94
C GLN A 162 8.26 8.65 26.93
N ARG A 163 8.17 7.86 28.01
CA ARG A 163 9.26 7.64 28.97
C ARG A 163 10.08 6.43 28.55
N VAL A 164 11.36 6.63 28.27
CA VAL A 164 12.31 5.55 27.98
C VAL A 164 13.15 5.30 29.24
N ILE A 165 13.17 4.06 29.72
CA ILE A 165 14.02 3.63 30.83
C ILE A 165 15.35 3.16 30.25
N LEU A 166 16.43 3.82 30.64
CA LEU A 166 17.80 3.47 30.24
C LEU A 166 18.38 2.37 31.16
N ALA A 167 19.46 1.73 30.73
CA ALA A 167 20.08 0.60 31.45
C ALA A 167 20.71 0.98 32.81
N ASP A 168 20.92 2.27 33.06
CA ASP A 168 21.35 2.82 34.34
C ASP A 168 20.17 3.12 35.29
N GLY A 169 18.94 2.81 34.87
CA GLY A 169 17.71 3.09 35.61
C GLY A 169 17.25 4.54 35.51
N SER A 170 17.99 5.41 34.81
CA SER A 170 17.53 6.77 34.53
C SER A 170 16.39 6.76 33.50
N SER A 171 15.50 7.75 33.58
CA SER A 171 14.37 7.86 32.65
C SER A 171 14.43 9.16 31.86
N ILE A 172 14.35 9.07 30.53
CA ILE A 172 14.29 10.22 29.62
C ILE A 172 12.89 10.32 29.02
N GLN A 173 12.35 11.53 28.95
CA GLN A 173 11.11 11.82 28.24
C GLN A 173 11.42 12.28 26.82
N LEU A 174 10.89 11.56 25.83
CA LEU A 174 11.02 11.89 24.42
C LEU A 174 9.62 11.97 23.80
N THR A 175 9.40 12.96 22.95
CA THR A 175 8.16 13.07 22.19
C THR A 175 8.31 12.25 20.91
N THR A 176 7.52 11.19 20.76
CA THR A 176 7.60 10.27 19.62
C THR A 176 6.24 10.16 18.92
N THR A 177 6.19 9.52 17.76
CA THR A 177 4.93 9.26 17.03
C THR A 177 4.23 7.98 17.49
N SER A 178 4.81 7.23 18.44
CA SER A 178 4.20 6.01 18.96
C SER A 178 3.30 6.33 20.16
N PRO A 179 2.11 5.71 20.28
CA PRO A 179 1.20 5.95 21.40
C PRO A 179 1.64 5.28 22.71
N ARG A 180 2.83 4.68 22.76
CA ARG A 180 3.34 3.98 23.95
C ARG A 180 3.86 4.99 24.96
N HIS A 181 3.36 4.94 26.18
CA HIS A 181 3.75 5.86 27.26
C HIS A 181 5.08 5.46 27.94
N LEU A 182 5.45 4.17 27.86
CA LEU A 182 6.65 3.61 28.47
C LEU A 182 7.34 2.64 27.51
N VAL A 183 8.66 2.73 27.38
CA VAL A 183 9.49 1.78 26.63
C VAL A 183 10.72 1.40 27.43
N ARG A 184 10.90 0.09 27.59
CA ARG A 184 12.05 -0.53 28.25
C ARG A 184 13.07 -0.98 27.21
N LEU A 185 14.35 -0.73 27.45
CA LEU A 185 15.41 -1.20 26.57
C LEU A 185 15.58 -2.72 26.71
N THR A 186 15.73 -3.41 25.58
CA THR A 186 16.03 -4.85 25.55
C THR A 186 17.43 -5.17 26.05
N ARG A 187 18.33 -4.18 26.05
CA ARG A 187 19.71 -4.30 26.50
C ARG A 187 19.90 -3.95 27.98
N ASP A 188 18.82 -3.60 28.67
CA ASP A 188 18.82 -3.38 30.11
C ASP A 188 18.76 -4.72 30.85
N PHE A 189 19.75 -5.01 31.69
CA PHE A 189 19.83 -6.25 32.46
C PHE A 189 18.79 -6.29 33.60
N THR A 190 18.30 -5.12 34.05
CA THR A 190 17.31 -5.04 35.11
C THR A 190 15.92 -5.48 34.63
N ASN A 191 15.67 -5.44 33.31
CA ASN A 191 14.42 -5.81 32.64
C ASN A 191 14.24 -7.34 32.48
N ASN A 192 15.27 -8.15 32.76
CA ASN A 192 15.17 -9.59 32.53
C ASN A 192 14.47 -10.32 33.70
N PRO A 193 13.39 -11.08 33.45
CA PRO A 193 12.61 -11.72 34.50
C PRO A 193 13.40 -12.74 35.34
N LEU A 194 14.45 -13.35 34.77
CA LEU A 194 15.26 -14.35 35.48
C LEU A 194 16.10 -13.75 36.62
N TRP A 195 16.53 -12.49 36.47
CA TRP A 195 17.42 -11.83 37.44
C TRP A 195 16.72 -10.74 38.26
N ASN A 196 15.46 -10.43 37.96
CA ASN A 196 14.59 -9.59 38.78
C ASN A 196 13.20 -10.23 38.96
N PRO A 197 13.07 -11.22 39.87
CA PRO A 197 11.83 -11.99 40.02
C PRO A 197 10.65 -11.14 40.50
N THR A 198 10.93 -9.99 41.14
CA THR A 198 9.88 -9.04 41.58
C THR A 198 9.23 -8.28 40.41
N MET A 199 9.83 -8.29 39.22
CA MET A 199 9.21 -7.69 38.03
C MET A 199 7.99 -8.47 37.54
N GLY A 200 7.91 -9.79 37.75
CA GLY A 200 6.78 -10.60 37.29
C GLY A 200 5.44 -10.08 37.80
N HIS A 201 5.37 -9.70 39.08
CA HIS A 201 4.17 -9.16 39.72
C HIS A 201 3.83 -7.71 39.28
N ARG A 202 4.80 -6.95 38.73
CA ARG A 202 4.58 -5.56 38.26
C ARG A 202 4.33 -5.46 36.76
N THR A 203 4.70 -6.51 36.02
CA THR A 203 4.68 -6.51 34.55
C THR A 203 3.38 -7.11 34.01
N GLU A 204 2.48 -7.66 34.83
CA GLU A 204 1.16 -8.10 34.33
C GLU A 204 0.43 -7.01 33.52
N MET A 205 0.60 -5.74 33.90
CA MET A 205 0.03 -4.57 33.20
C MET A 205 0.82 -4.12 31.95
N ASP A 206 2.08 -4.57 31.77
CA ASP A 206 2.99 -4.16 30.68
C ASP A 206 3.29 -5.32 29.71
N THR A 207 3.04 -6.58 30.13
CA THR A 207 2.88 -7.77 29.29
C THR A 207 1.55 -7.79 28.53
N GLU A 208 0.82 -6.67 28.52
CA GLU A 208 -0.38 -6.43 27.71
C GLU A 208 -0.06 -6.17 26.21
N ASP A 209 1.06 -6.69 25.71
CA ASP A 209 1.25 -6.99 24.28
C ASP A 209 0.21 -8.05 23.78
N ASP A 210 -0.79 -8.39 24.60
CA ASP A 210 -2.07 -9.01 24.26
C ASP A 210 -2.93 -8.20 23.27
N THR A 211 -2.63 -6.92 23.11
CA THR A 211 -3.21 -6.07 22.05
C THR A 211 -2.51 -6.27 20.70
N GLY A 212 -1.34 -6.92 20.69
CA GLY A 212 -0.46 -7.08 19.54
C GLY A 212 -0.41 -8.49 18.94
N ARG A 213 0.69 -8.76 18.23
CA ARG A 213 0.91 -10.00 17.46
C ARG A 213 0.96 -11.24 18.36
N LEU A 214 1.54 -11.14 19.56
CA LEU A 214 1.60 -12.24 20.52
C LEU A 214 0.24 -12.51 21.15
N GLY A 215 -0.53 -11.47 21.50
CA GLY A 215 -1.92 -11.62 21.94
C GLY A 215 -2.82 -12.31 20.93
N ARG A 216 -2.75 -11.90 19.66
CA ARG A 216 -3.49 -12.55 18.57
C ARG A 216 -3.05 -14.00 18.34
N PHE A 217 -1.77 -14.29 18.49
CA PHE A 217 -1.25 -15.65 18.40
C PHE A 217 -1.76 -16.51 19.56
N ARG A 218 -1.65 -16.03 20.80
CA ARG A 218 -2.19 -16.69 21.99
C ARG A 218 -3.69 -16.96 21.82
N ARG A 219 -4.51 -15.99 21.42
CA ARG A 219 -5.95 -16.23 21.17
C ARG A 219 -6.22 -17.25 20.06
N ARG A 220 -5.34 -17.37 19.07
CA ARG A 220 -5.50 -18.29 17.94
C ARG A 220 -5.04 -19.72 18.26
N PHE A 221 -4.10 -19.88 19.19
CA PHE A 221 -3.45 -21.17 19.48
C PHE A 221 -3.57 -21.61 20.95
N ALA A 222 -4.14 -20.80 21.84
CA ALA A 222 -4.41 -21.20 23.23
C ALA A 222 -5.45 -22.32 23.29
N ASP A 223 -6.46 -22.33 22.41
CA ASP A 223 -7.45 -23.42 22.36
C ASP A 223 -6.83 -24.78 21.98
N GLU A 224 -5.72 -24.81 21.24
CA GLU A 224 -5.01 -26.06 20.93
C GLU A 224 -4.01 -26.47 22.03
N GLY A 225 -3.50 -25.52 22.80
CA GLY A 225 -2.49 -25.76 23.85
C GLY A 225 -3.05 -26.10 25.22
N VAL A 226 -4.23 -25.58 25.59
CA VAL A 226 -4.83 -25.83 26.93
C VAL A 226 -5.36 -27.27 27.03
N ALA A 227 -5.82 -27.86 25.93
CA ALA A 227 -6.19 -29.28 25.87
C ALA A 227 -4.97 -30.24 26.03
N ALA A 228 -3.77 -29.78 25.70
CA ALA A 228 -2.54 -30.57 25.81
C ALA A 228 -1.77 -30.33 27.13
N ALA A 229 -1.93 -29.16 27.76
CA ALA A 229 -1.21 -28.81 28.98
C ALA A 229 -1.81 -29.43 30.26
N GLU A 230 -3.13 -29.57 30.37
CA GLU A 230 -3.77 -30.20 31.53
C GLU A 230 -3.49 -31.71 31.64
N GLN A 231 -3.03 -32.35 30.56
CA GLN A 231 -2.68 -33.77 30.52
C GLN A 231 -1.18 -34.03 30.73
N ALA A 232 -0.33 -32.99 30.68
CA ALA A 232 1.12 -33.14 30.73
C ALA A 232 1.71 -33.06 32.14
N GLU A 233 1.01 -32.51 33.13
CA GLU A 233 1.57 -32.35 34.49
C GLU A 233 1.60 -33.65 35.31
N ASN A 234 0.92 -34.72 34.87
CA ASN A 234 0.81 -35.97 35.63
C ASN A 234 1.52 -37.19 34.98
N ALA A 235 2.35 -37.01 33.95
CA ALA A 235 2.91 -38.15 33.21
C ALA A 235 4.35 -37.97 32.70
N VAL A 236 5.20 -37.23 33.39
CA VAL A 236 6.63 -37.17 33.05
C VAL A 236 7.48 -37.75 34.18
N SER A 237 7.41 -39.08 34.34
CA SER A 237 8.48 -39.83 34.99
C SER A 237 9.57 -40.09 33.95
N PHE A 238 10.75 -39.49 34.16
CA PHE A 238 11.92 -39.64 33.30
C PHE A 238 12.49 -41.06 33.44
N ASP A 239 12.35 -41.88 32.40
CA ASP A 239 12.75 -43.29 32.39
C ASP A 239 13.96 -43.54 31.45
N GLU A 240 14.68 -44.64 31.66
CA GLU A 240 15.98 -44.94 31.04
C GLU A 240 15.94 -45.06 29.50
N SER A 241 14.75 -45.24 28.91
CA SER A 241 14.53 -45.20 27.46
C SER A 241 14.69 -43.79 26.85
N ASP A 242 14.57 -42.74 27.65
CA ASP A 242 14.71 -41.33 27.21
C ASP A 242 16.18 -40.92 27.04
N LEU A 243 17.15 -41.79 27.42
CA LEU A 243 18.58 -41.63 27.13
C LEU A 243 19.04 -42.34 25.86
N ALA A 244 18.17 -43.14 25.21
CA ALA A 244 18.53 -43.91 24.02
C ALA A 244 18.93 -43.03 22.81
N TRP A 245 18.45 -41.78 22.77
CA TRP A 245 18.84 -40.82 21.74
C TRP A 245 20.24 -40.20 21.98
N MET A 246 20.83 -40.37 23.18
CA MET A 246 22.17 -39.90 23.53
C MET A 246 23.27 -40.96 23.35
N SER A 247 22.91 -42.24 23.13
CA SER A 247 23.89 -43.32 22.92
C SER A 247 24.17 -43.66 21.45
N GLY A 248 23.45 -43.06 20.50
CA GLY A 248 23.63 -43.26 19.06
C GLY A 248 24.70 -42.35 18.47
N GLY A 249 25.95 -42.81 18.44
CA GLY A 249 27.05 -42.16 17.71
C GLY A 249 26.70 -41.92 16.23
N ARG A 250 27.17 -40.80 15.68
CA ARG A 250 26.91 -40.38 14.30
C ARG A 250 27.51 -41.37 13.29
N GLU A 251 26.68 -42.21 12.69
CA GLU A 251 26.97 -42.83 11.40
C GLU A 251 26.41 -41.94 10.29
N ALA A 252 27.26 -41.56 9.34
CA ALA A 252 26.91 -40.69 8.23
C ALA A 252 25.89 -41.38 7.32
N ARG A 253 24.68 -40.80 7.20
CA ARG A 253 23.71 -41.21 6.18
C ARG A 253 24.29 -40.97 4.79
N GLU A 254 24.27 -42.02 3.96
CA GLU A 254 24.66 -41.97 2.55
C GLU A 254 23.75 -40.97 1.80
N GLY A 255 24.37 -39.94 1.21
CA GLY A 255 23.68 -38.93 0.43
C GLY A 255 23.20 -39.45 -0.93
N THR A 256 22.04 -38.96 -1.37
CA THR A 256 21.51 -39.10 -2.73
C THR A 256 22.56 -38.75 -3.80
N PRO A 257 22.75 -39.58 -4.85
CA PRO A 257 23.78 -39.34 -5.85
C PRO A 257 23.46 -38.14 -6.74
N ILE A 258 24.40 -37.19 -6.77
CA ILE A 258 24.38 -36.00 -7.63
C ILE A 258 24.71 -36.44 -9.06
N THR A 259 23.74 -36.31 -9.98
CA THR A 259 23.98 -36.56 -11.41
C THR A 259 24.90 -35.48 -11.99
N THR A 260 26.13 -35.83 -12.35
CA THR A 260 27.04 -34.94 -13.08
C THR A 260 26.68 -34.96 -14.57
N LYS A 261 26.25 -33.81 -15.12
CA LYS A 261 26.09 -33.64 -16.57
C LYS A 261 27.47 -33.59 -17.23
N LYS A 262 27.79 -34.59 -18.05
CA LYS A 262 28.98 -34.62 -18.90
C LYS A 262 28.98 -33.46 -19.91
N ALA A 263 30.10 -32.75 -19.99
CA ALA A 263 30.42 -31.79 -21.02
C ALA A 263 30.55 -32.46 -22.40
N LYS A 264 29.90 -31.91 -23.42
CA LYS A 264 30.01 -32.33 -24.82
C LYS A 264 31.17 -31.58 -25.48
N GLY A 265 32.32 -32.25 -25.59
CA GLY A 265 33.50 -31.79 -26.32
C GLY A 265 33.40 -32.05 -27.83
N LYS A 266 33.92 -31.10 -28.61
CA LYS A 266 34.11 -31.10 -30.07
C LYS A 266 34.95 -32.29 -30.57
N GLY A 267 34.63 -32.80 -31.76
CA GLY A 267 35.50 -33.66 -32.56
C GLY A 267 35.28 -33.44 -34.05
N ARG A 268 36.35 -33.03 -34.75
CA ARG A 268 36.46 -32.85 -36.21
C ARG A 268 36.17 -34.14 -36.98
N LYS A 269 35.51 -34.01 -38.12
CA LYS A 269 35.92 -34.55 -39.43
C LYS A 269 35.31 -33.69 -40.52
#